data_AF-A0A831K488-F1
#
_entry.id   AF-A0A831K488-F1
#
_cell.length_a   1.000
_cell.length_b   1.000
_cell.length_c   1.000
_cell.angle_alpha   90.00
_cell.angle_beta   90.00
_cell.angle_gamma   90.00
#
_symmetry.space_group_name_H-M   'P 1'
#
loop_
_entity.id
_entity.type
_entity.pdbx_description
1 polymer ?
#
loop_
_entity_poly.entity_id
_entity_poly.type
_entity_poly.pdbx_seq_one_letter_code
_entity_poly.pdbx_strand_id
1 'polypeptide(L)'
;MHYHLITLNCRYSHSCLALFYLRNALERHLPGCRVGMSQLTINDPYYDTLLRLSGNEAEALFFSVYIWNGAYVSRLVRDLARVRPDLPIILGGPQAPVLAGL
;
A
#
# COMPACT_ATOMS: atom_id res chain seq x y z
N MET A 1 -2.49 1.37 17.34
CA MET A 1 -2.23 1.90 15.98
C MET A 1 -2.18 0.73 15.03
N HIS A 2 -3.02 0.67 14.01
CA HIS A 2 -3.04 -0.36 12.99
C HIS A 2 -2.69 0.23 11.62
N TYR A 3 -1.54 -0.16 11.07
CA TYR A 3 -1.10 0.28 9.75
C TYR A 3 -1.04 -0.90 8.79
N HIS A 4 -1.29 -0.65 7.51
CA HIS A 4 -1.24 -1.69 6.49
C HIS A 4 -0.27 -1.33 5.37
N LEU A 5 0.70 -2.19 5.14
CA LEU A 5 1.73 -2.03 4.12
C LEU A 5 1.34 -2.78 2.85
N ILE A 6 1.42 -2.12 1.69
CA ILE A 6 0.92 -2.65 0.41
C ILE A 6 2.00 -2.53 -0.65
N THR A 7 2.18 -3.60 -1.43
CA THR A 7 2.95 -3.59 -2.68
C THR A 7 2.12 -4.23 -3.78
N LEU A 8 2.31 -3.75 -5.02
CA LEU A 8 1.76 -4.35 -6.22
C LEU A 8 2.92 -4.81 -7.10
N ASN A 9 3.19 -6.11 -7.04
CA ASN A 9 4.27 -6.82 -7.73
C ASN A 9 3.95 -7.10 -9.20
N CYS A 10 4.99 -7.19 -10.03
CA CYS A 10 4.81 -7.61 -11.42
C CYS A 10 4.31 -9.06 -11.51
N ARG A 11 4.68 -9.90 -10.53
CA ARG A 11 4.35 -11.33 -10.44
C ARG A 11 4.17 -11.75 -8.98
N TYR A 12 3.34 -12.75 -8.77
CA TYR A 12 3.06 -13.32 -7.44
C TYR A 12 4.31 -13.90 -6.75
N SER A 13 5.25 -14.44 -7.53
CA SER A 13 6.51 -15.00 -7.00
C SER A 13 7.47 -13.94 -6.45
N HIS A 14 7.26 -12.66 -6.75
CA HIS A 14 8.13 -11.60 -6.25
C HIS A 14 7.76 -11.25 -4.80
N SER A 15 8.80 -11.00 -3.99
CA SER A 15 8.65 -10.46 -2.64
C SER A 15 9.24 -9.05 -2.56
N CYS A 16 8.53 -8.13 -1.91
CA CYS A 16 9.00 -6.79 -1.61
C CYS A 16 9.63 -6.76 -0.22
N LEU A 17 10.96 -6.96 -0.17
CA LEU A 17 11.74 -6.95 1.07
C LEU A 17 11.61 -5.62 1.86
N ALA A 18 11.34 -4.51 1.15
CA ALA A 18 11.13 -3.21 1.79
C ALA A 18 9.94 -3.21 2.76
N LEU A 19 8.87 -3.97 2.47
CA LEU A 19 7.74 -4.05 3.39
C LEU A 19 8.11 -4.79 4.67
N PHE A 20 8.87 -5.89 4.57
CA PHE A 20 9.34 -6.62 5.74
C PHE A 20 10.26 -5.76 6.61
N TYR A 21 11.17 -5.01 5.99
CA TYR A 21 12.06 -4.09 6.70
C TYR A 21 11.26 -3.01 7.43
N LEU A 22 10.31 -2.36 6.74
CA LEU A 22 9.49 -1.31 7.33
C LEU A 22 8.60 -1.83 8.45
N ARG A 23 8.00 -3.01 8.29
CA ARG A 23 7.22 -3.68 9.35
C ARG A 23 8.07 -3.86 10.61
N ASN A 24 9.25 -4.47 10.47
CA ASN A 24 10.13 -4.73 11.61
C ASN A 24 10.60 -3.42 12.27
N ALA A 25 10.88 -2.38 11.48
CA ALA A 25 11.25 -1.07 12.01
C ALA A 25 10.09 -0.42 12.79
N LEU A 26 8.87 -0.45 12.26
CA LEU A 26 7.69 0.09 12.92
C LEU A 26 7.39 -0.66 14.22
N GLU A 27 7.39 -1.99 14.20
CA GLU A 27 7.15 -2.82 15.38
C GLU A 27 8.22 -2.60 16.47
N ARG A 28 9.48 -2.38 16.07
CA ARG A 28 10.58 -2.14 17.01
C ARG A 28 10.52 -0.74 17.64
N HIS A 29 10.14 0.28 16.86
CA HIS A 29 10.26 1.67 17.28
C HIS A 29 8.93 2.31 17.70
N LEU A 30 7.78 1.69 17.41
CA LEU A 30 6.45 2.14 17.83
C LEU A 30 5.75 1.03 18.63
N PRO A 31 5.92 0.99 19.96
CA PRO A 31 5.22 0.02 20.82
C PRO A 31 3.70 0.11 20.67
N GLY A 32 3.02 -1.03 20.56
CA GLY A 32 1.55 -1.08 20.35
C GLY A 32 1.10 -0.80 18.91
N CYS A 33 2.04 -0.66 17.97
CA CYS A 33 1.76 -0.66 16.54
C CYS A 33 1.54 -2.09 16.04
N ARG A 34 0.40 -2.34 15.42
CA ARG A 34 0.10 -3.56 14.66
C ARG A 34 0.28 -3.25 13.19
N VAL A 35 1.07 -4.06 12.49
CA VAL A 35 1.36 -3.82 11.06
C VAL A 35 0.88 -5.00 10.23
N GLY A 36 -0.17 -4.77 9.44
CA GLY A 36 -0.61 -5.69 8.39
C GLY A 36 0.21 -5.52 7.12
N MET A 37 0.22 -6.55 6.26
CA MET A 37 0.93 -6.49 4.99
C MET A 37 0.14 -7.19 3.88
N SER A 38 0.18 -6.65 2.67
CA SER A 38 -0.35 -7.28 1.47
C SER A 38 0.62 -7.15 0.31
N GLN A 39 1.07 -8.31 -0.17
CA GLN A 39 1.88 -8.42 -1.38
C GLN A 39 0.99 -8.89 -2.51
N LEU A 40 0.45 -7.90 -3.22
CA LEU A 40 -0.46 -8.08 -4.34
C LEU A 40 0.33 -8.04 -5.64
N THR A 41 -0.36 -8.22 -6.77
CA THR A 41 0.22 -8.05 -8.09
C THR A 41 -0.56 -7.03 -8.92
N ILE A 42 0.10 -6.40 -9.89
CA ILE A 42 -0.55 -5.53 -10.88
C ILE A 42 -1.53 -6.30 -11.79
N ASN A 43 -1.49 -7.64 -11.76
CA ASN A 43 -2.39 -8.50 -12.52
C ASN A 43 -3.58 -8.99 -11.68
N ASP A 44 -3.61 -8.69 -10.38
CA ASP A 44 -4.74 -9.05 -9.54
C ASP A 44 -5.99 -8.28 -10.03
N PRO A 45 -7.18 -8.90 -10.01
CA PRO A 45 -8.40 -8.23 -10.42
C PRO A 45 -8.57 -6.90 -9.69
N TYR A 46 -8.76 -5.83 -10.47
CA TYR A 46 -8.75 -4.47 -9.93
C TYR A 46 -9.85 -4.25 -8.89
N TYR A 47 -11.07 -4.70 -9.18
CA TYR A 47 -12.21 -4.51 -8.30
C TYR A 47 -12.04 -5.26 -6.98
N ASP A 48 -11.58 -6.50 -7.03
CA ASP A 48 -11.32 -7.30 -5.83
C ASP A 48 -10.21 -6.69 -4.98
N THR A 49 -9.18 -6.14 -5.63
CA THR A 49 -8.10 -5.41 -4.97
C THR A 49 -8.63 -4.16 -4.27
N LEU A 50 -9.42 -3.35 -4.97
CA LEU A 50 -10.02 -2.14 -4.42
C LEU A 50 -10.94 -2.47 -3.24
N LEU A 51 -11.83 -3.45 -3.39
CA LEU A 51 -12.77 -3.88 -2.35
C LEU A 51 -12.04 -4.37 -1.10
N ARG A 52 -11.00 -5.19 -1.29
CA ARG A 52 -10.15 -5.68 -0.19
C ARG A 52 -9.46 -4.54 0.55
N LEU A 53 -8.95 -3.54 -0.17
CA LEU A 53 -8.26 -2.40 0.44
C LEU A 53 -9.23 -1.43 1.11
N SER A 54 -10.41 -1.19 0.54
CA SER A 54 -11.43 -0.33 1.14
C SER A 54 -12.01 -0.92 2.43
N GLY A 55 -12.17 -2.25 2.48
CA GLY A 55 -12.66 -2.97 3.67
C GLY A 55 -11.61 -3.20 4.75
N ASN A 56 -10.38 -2.71 4.58
CA ASN A 56 -9.32 -2.87 5.56
C ASN A 56 -9.54 -1.95 6.78
N GLU A 57 -9.47 -2.49 8.00
CA GLU A 57 -9.64 -1.73 9.25
C GLU A 57 -8.38 -0.97 9.70
N ALA A 58 -7.38 -0.82 8.83
CA ALA A 58 -6.19 -0.02 9.13
C ALA A 58 -6.53 1.47 9.23
N GLU A 59 -5.83 2.14 10.14
CA GLU A 59 -5.90 3.59 10.36
C GLU A 59 -5.15 4.36 9.27
N ALA A 60 -4.22 3.71 8.56
CA ALA A 60 -3.53 4.27 7.40
C ALA A 60 -2.99 3.18 6.46
N LEU A 61 -2.95 3.49 5.17
CA LEU A 61 -2.41 2.62 4.12
C LEU A 61 -1.08 3.15 3.58
N PHE A 62 -0.08 2.28 3.47
CA PHE A 62 1.25 2.63 2.98
C PHE A 62 1.54 1.85 1.70
N PHE A 63 1.66 2.54 0.57
CA PHE A 63 1.98 1.92 -0.72
C PHE A 63 3.48 2.00 -1.04
N SER A 64 4.05 0.87 -1.43
CA SER A 64 5.38 0.79 -2.05
C SER A 64 5.25 1.02 -3.56
N VAL A 65 5.73 2.18 -4.01
CA VAL A 65 5.64 2.66 -5.39
C VAL A 65 6.99 2.54 -6.08
N TYR A 66 7.01 1.85 -7.21
CA TYR A 66 8.18 1.67 -8.07
C TYR A 66 7.78 1.60 -9.55
N ILE A 67 8.77 1.49 -10.43
CA ILE A 67 8.67 1.75 -11.88
C ILE A 67 7.56 1.00 -12.61
N TRP A 68 7.07 -0.12 -12.06
CA TRP A 68 6.06 -0.97 -12.71
C TRP A 68 4.64 -0.78 -12.20
N ASN A 69 4.44 -0.15 -11.04
CA ASN A 69 3.12 -0.11 -10.39
C ASN A 69 2.52 1.28 -10.24
N GLY A 70 3.24 2.35 -10.61
CA GLY A 70 2.81 3.73 -10.41
C GLY A 70 1.42 4.04 -10.98
N ALA A 71 1.13 3.61 -12.21
CA ALA A 71 -0.19 3.84 -12.82
C ALA A 71 -1.32 3.10 -12.08
N TYR A 72 -1.08 1.85 -11.66
CA TYR A 72 -2.07 1.07 -10.91
C TYR A 72 -2.31 1.68 -9.53
N VAL A 73 -1.25 2.02 -8.81
CA VAL A 73 -1.33 2.68 -7.50
C VAL A 73 -2.07 4.00 -7.63
N SER A 74 -1.74 4.83 -8.62
CA SER A 74 -2.41 6.11 -8.85
C SER A 74 -3.92 5.96 -9.00
N ARG A 75 -4.36 4.97 -9.78
CA ARG A 75 -5.79 4.67 -9.96
C ARG A 75 -6.43 4.21 -8.65
N LEU A 76 -5.79 3.27 -7.94
CA LEU A 76 -6.29 2.78 -6.64
C LEU A 76 -6.44 3.91 -5.62
N VAL A 77 -5.44 4.78 -5.50
CA VAL A 77 -5.43 5.88 -4.52
C VAL A 77 -6.60 6.82 -4.77
N ARG A 78 -6.84 7.18 -6.04
CA ARG A 78 -7.98 8.05 -6.41
C ARG A 78 -9.33 7.41 -6.09
N ASP A 79 -9.49 6.12 -6.37
CA ASP A 79 -10.73 5.42 -6.08
C ASP A 79 -10.92 5.18 -4.57
N LEU A 80 -9.85 4.84 -3.85
CA LEU A 80 -9.86 4.71 -2.38
C LEU A 80 -10.22 6.03 -1.71
N ALA A 81 -9.68 7.17 -2.17
CA ALA A 81 -10.02 8.49 -1.63
C ALA A 81 -11.49 8.86 -1.84
N ARG A 82 -12.17 8.30 -2.85
CA ARG A 82 -13.61 8.46 -3.04
C ARG A 82 -14.44 7.58 -2.10
N VAL A 83 -13.97 6.36 -1.84
CA VAL A 83 -14.68 5.39 -0.98
C VAL A 83 -14.43 5.67 0.50
N ARG A 84 -13.22 6.10 0.87
CA ARG A 84 -12.77 6.40 2.23
C ARG A 84 -11.94 7.70 2.24
N PRO A 85 -12.60 8.87 2.16
CA PRO A 85 -11.91 10.16 2.07
C PRO A 85 -11.04 10.49 3.29
N ASP A 86 -11.41 10.00 4.47
CA ASP A 86 -10.69 10.27 5.71
C ASP A 86 -9.52 9.30 5.97
N LEU A 87 -9.32 8.29 5.11
CA LEU A 87 -8.27 7.29 5.28
C LEU A 87 -6.92 7.86 4.79
N PRO A 88 -5.93 8.08 5.67
CA PRO A 88 -4.61 8.53 5.27
C PRO A 88 -3.94 7.48 4.37
N ILE A 89 -3.44 7.95 3.23
CA ILE A 89 -2.68 7.15 2.29
C ILE A 89 -1.28 7.74 2.16
N ILE A 90 -0.26 6.92 2.40
CA ILE A 90 1.14 7.28 2.33
C ILE A 90 1.76 6.55 1.14
N LEU A 91 2.43 7.30 0.26
CA LEU A 91 3.15 6.77 -0.88
C LEU A 91 4.66 6.83 -0.60
N GLY A 92 5.33 5.69 -0.66
CA GLY A 92 6.78 5.58 -0.48
C GLY A 92 7.43 4.80 -1.62
N GLY A 93 8.77 4.78 -1.65
CA GLY A 93 9.54 4.09 -2.68
C GLY A 93 10.08 5.01 -3.78
N PRO A 94 10.93 4.48 -4.67
CA PRO A 94 11.73 5.29 -5.61
C PRO A 94 10.91 6.04 -6.66
N GLN A 95 9.64 5.66 -6.87
CA GLN A 95 8.75 6.33 -7.84
C GLN A 95 7.58 7.07 -7.17
N ALA A 96 7.56 7.16 -5.84
CA ALA A 96 6.57 7.98 -5.14
C ALA A 96 6.53 9.44 -5.62
N PRO A 97 7.67 10.11 -5.95
CA PRO A 97 7.64 11.50 -6.43
C PRO A 97 6.83 11.71 -7.72
N VAL A 98 6.73 10.69 -8.58
CA VAL A 98 5.93 10.76 -9.82
C VAL A 98 4.44 10.88 -9.53
N LEU A 99 4.00 10.48 -8.34
CA LEU A 99 2.62 10.51 -7.89
C LEU A 99 2.31 11.69 -6.95
N ALA A 100 3.22 12.65 -6.79
CA ALA A 100 3.08 13.76 -5.83
C ALA A 100 1.91 14.72 -6.14
N GLY A 101 1.32 14.66 -7.34
CA GLY A 101 0.17 15.48 -7.75
C GLY A 101 -1.19 14.81 -7.58
N LEU A 102 -1.27 13.72 -6.80
CA LEU A 102 -2.52 13.09 -6.39
C LEU A 102 -3.12 13.81 -5.17
#